data_AF-A0A7S1SEP1-F1
#
_entry.id   AF-A0A7S1SEP1-F1
#
_cell.length_a   1.000
_cell.length_b   1.000
_cell.length_c   1.000
_cell.angle_alpha   90.00
_cell.angle_beta   90.00
_cell.angle_gamma   90.00
#
_symmetry.space_group_name_H-M   'P 1'
#
loop_
_entity.id
_entity.type
_entity.pdbx_description
1 polymer ?
#
loop_
_entity_poly.entity_id
_entity_poly.type
_entity_poly.pdbx_seq_one_letter_code
_entity_poly.pdbx_strand_id
1 'polypeptide(L)'
;MAVQQTVQTTLEQQGFKDQHPQLMALYGNLPRTMISLFMAISGGADWKELAEPLEHISQVYLLAYIGFVIVVVFGMLNILTAVFVEATANIGQVDADLVIQAHLSSETSSIRQLRAIFNESDTNGTGTISKDELEVKLEDPR
;
A
#
# COMPACT_ATOMS: atom_id res chain seq x y z
N MET A 1 -61.31 -22.15 24.26
CA MET A 1 -60.21 -23.11 24.53
C MET A 1 -59.48 -23.52 23.26
N ALA A 2 -60.15 -23.89 22.15
CA ALA A 2 -59.47 -24.20 20.89
C ALA A 2 -58.64 -23.03 20.30
N VAL A 3 -59.18 -21.78 20.33
CA VAL A 3 -58.46 -20.60 19.82
C VAL A 3 -57.20 -20.27 20.63
N GLN A 4 -57.21 -20.49 21.95
CA GLN A 4 -56.02 -20.29 22.79
C GLN A 4 -54.95 -21.34 22.47
N GLN A 5 -55.33 -22.60 22.27
CA GLN A 5 -54.39 -23.64 21.84
C GLN A 5 -53.85 -23.35 20.43
N THR A 6 -54.68 -22.90 19.48
CA THR A 6 -54.19 -22.53 18.15
C THR A 6 -53.20 -21.38 18.18
N VAL A 7 -53.48 -20.32 18.96
CA VAL A 7 -52.55 -19.20 19.15
C VAL A 7 -51.26 -19.65 19.82
N GLN A 8 -51.34 -20.53 20.83
CA GLN A 8 -50.17 -21.03 21.54
C GLN A 8 -49.32 -21.95 20.66
N THR A 9 -49.94 -22.83 19.88
CA THR A 9 -49.25 -23.67 18.88
C THR A 9 -48.68 -22.85 17.74
N THR A 10 -49.34 -21.77 17.29
CA THR A 10 -48.81 -20.87 16.26
C THR A 10 -47.64 -20.04 16.78
N LEU A 11 -47.68 -19.58 18.03
CA LEU A 11 -46.56 -18.86 18.67
C LEU A 11 -45.37 -19.80 18.94
N GLU A 12 -45.62 -21.04 19.35
CA GLU A 12 -44.58 -22.05 19.54
C GLU A 12 -43.97 -22.54 18.20
N GLN A 13 -44.77 -22.62 17.12
CA GLN A 13 -44.30 -23.02 15.79
C GLN A 13 -43.65 -21.89 14.99
N GLN A 14 -44.08 -20.63 15.14
CA GLN A 14 -43.41 -19.46 14.54
C GLN A 14 -42.08 -19.16 15.25
N GLY A 15 -42.01 -19.34 16.57
CA GLY A 15 -40.75 -19.18 17.30
C GLY A 15 -39.63 -20.17 16.93
N PHE A 16 -39.97 -21.34 16.37
CA PHE A 16 -39.02 -22.42 16.09
C PHE A 16 -38.61 -22.54 14.62
N LYS A 17 -39.34 -21.91 13.67
CA LYS A 17 -39.06 -22.01 12.22
C LYS A 17 -38.33 -20.81 11.62
N ASP A 18 -38.30 -19.67 12.31
CA ASP A 18 -37.78 -18.42 11.74
C ASP A 18 -36.31 -18.13 12.09
N GLN A 19 -35.62 -18.97 12.87
CA GLN A 19 -34.24 -18.72 13.29
C GLN A 19 -33.13 -19.10 12.28
N HIS A 20 -33.44 -19.83 11.20
CA HIS A 20 -32.42 -20.31 10.26
C HIS A 20 -32.51 -19.94 8.77
N PRO A 21 -33.47 -19.13 8.24
CA PRO A 21 -33.51 -18.84 6.81
C PRO A 21 -32.30 -18.01 6.37
N GLN A 22 -31.89 -17.01 7.16
CA GLN A 22 -30.69 -16.21 6.88
C GLN A 22 -29.42 -17.04 7.00
N LEU A 23 -29.35 -17.89 8.04
CA LEU A 23 -28.21 -18.77 8.23
C LEU A 23 -28.04 -19.74 7.05
N MET A 24 -29.10 -20.39 6.60
CA MET A 24 -29.05 -21.30 5.45
C MET A 24 -28.80 -20.55 4.14
N ALA A 25 -29.28 -19.31 4.03
CA ALA A 25 -29.02 -18.47 2.86
C ALA A 25 -27.54 -18.13 2.72
N LEU A 26 -26.86 -17.81 3.83
CA LEU A 26 -25.46 -17.36 3.87
C LEU A 26 -24.44 -18.50 4.03
N TYR A 27 -24.79 -19.53 4.80
CA TYR A 27 -23.89 -20.59 5.27
C TYR A 27 -24.38 -22.01 4.96
N GLY A 28 -25.49 -22.17 4.23
CA GLY A 28 -26.09 -23.48 3.96
C GLY A 28 -25.27 -24.40 3.04
N ASN A 29 -24.24 -23.89 2.37
CA ASN A 29 -23.24 -24.68 1.66
C ASN A 29 -21.92 -23.93 1.52
N LEU A 30 -20.86 -24.65 1.17
CA LEU A 30 -19.50 -24.12 1.09
C LEU A 30 -19.37 -22.91 0.12
N PRO A 31 -19.87 -22.95 -1.13
CA PRO A 31 -19.80 -21.78 -2.02
C PRO A 31 -20.47 -20.53 -1.43
N ARG A 32 -21.65 -20.66 -0.83
CA ARG A 32 -22.35 -19.53 -0.19
C ARG A 32 -21.56 -18.99 1.00
N THR A 33 -21.00 -19.87 1.82
CA THR A 33 -20.12 -19.46 2.92
C THR A 33 -18.91 -18.67 2.39
N MET A 34 -18.26 -19.14 1.33
CA MET A 34 -17.13 -18.44 0.72
C MET A 34 -17.52 -17.06 0.20
N ILE A 35 -18.68 -16.93 -0.45
CA ILE A 35 -19.21 -15.64 -0.92
C ILE A 35 -19.47 -14.71 0.28
N SER A 36 -20.10 -15.21 1.34
CA SER A 36 -20.35 -14.45 2.57
C SER A 36 -19.05 -13.94 3.21
N LEU A 37 -18.03 -14.80 3.34
CA LEU A 37 -16.71 -14.40 3.84
C LEU A 37 -16.02 -13.38 2.93
N PHE A 38 -16.16 -13.52 1.61
CA PHE A 38 -15.62 -12.55 0.66
C PHE A 38 -16.33 -11.19 0.76
N MET A 39 -17.67 -11.17 0.88
CA MET A 39 -18.46 -9.94 1.06
C MET A 39 -18.06 -9.19 2.33
N ALA A 40 -17.79 -9.91 3.41
CA ALA A 40 -17.35 -9.33 4.69
C ALA A 40 -16.05 -8.52 4.59
N ILE A 41 -15.14 -8.92 3.69
CA ILE A 41 -13.83 -8.26 3.52
C ILE A 41 -13.85 -7.21 2.40
N SER A 42 -14.55 -7.51 1.31
CA SER A 42 -14.61 -6.64 0.13
C SER A 42 -15.56 -5.44 0.27
N GLY A 43 -16.30 -5.34 1.38
CA GLY A 43 -17.29 -4.28 1.62
C GLY A 43 -18.62 -4.53 0.91
N GLY A 44 -18.91 -5.79 0.53
CA GLY A 44 -20.19 -6.16 -0.08
C GLY A 44 -21.35 -6.20 0.92
N ALA A 45 -21.07 -6.43 2.20
CA ALA A 45 -22.01 -6.33 3.32
C ALA A 45 -21.25 -6.03 4.62
N ASP A 46 -21.94 -5.53 5.64
CA ASP A 46 -21.34 -5.32 6.95
C ASP A 46 -20.96 -6.68 7.57
N TRP A 47 -19.71 -6.83 8.01
CA TRP A 47 -19.22 -8.06 8.63
C TRP A 47 -20.03 -8.44 9.89
N LYS A 48 -20.58 -7.45 10.60
CA LYS A 48 -21.42 -7.66 11.78
C LYS A 48 -22.75 -8.31 11.41
N GLU A 49 -23.39 -7.85 10.34
CA GLU A 49 -24.66 -8.41 9.85
C GLU A 49 -24.48 -9.88 9.43
N LEU A 50 -23.32 -10.20 8.83
CA LEU A 50 -22.98 -11.57 8.46
C LEU A 50 -22.64 -12.44 9.67
N ALA A 51 -22.13 -11.86 10.75
CA ALA A 51 -21.79 -12.58 11.99
C ALA A 51 -23.01 -12.89 12.87
N GLU A 52 -24.07 -12.08 12.81
CA GLU A 52 -25.26 -12.21 13.66
C GLU A 52 -25.92 -13.61 13.60
N PRO A 53 -26.11 -14.26 12.43
CA PRO A 53 -26.64 -15.62 12.38
C PRO A 53 -25.72 -16.67 13.01
N LEU A 54 -24.41 -16.44 13.07
CA LEU A 54 -23.43 -17.36 13.66
C LEU A 54 -23.43 -17.30 15.19
N GLU A 55 -23.70 -16.13 15.77
CA GLU A 55 -23.84 -15.93 17.21
C GLU A 55 -24.95 -16.81 17.81
N HIS A 56 -26.04 -16.98 17.07
CA HIS A 56 -27.20 -17.77 17.49
C HIS A 56 -26.97 -19.29 17.43
N ILE A 57 -25.90 -19.78 16.78
CA ILE A 57 -25.56 -21.22 16.74
C ILE A 57 -24.58 -21.58 17.85
N SER A 58 -23.42 -20.94 17.85
CA SER A 58 -22.32 -21.26 18.74
C SER A 58 -21.28 -20.16 18.74
N GLN A 59 -20.84 -19.80 19.93
CA GLN A 59 -19.78 -18.83 20.15
C GLN A 59 -18.46 -19.24 19.48
N VAL A 60 -18.21 -20.53 19.26
CA VAL A 60 -17.00 -21.01 18.58
C VAL A 60 -16.98 -20.56 17.11
N TYR A 61 -18.11 -20.63 16.40
CA TYR A 61 -18.19 -20.19 15.01
C TYR A 61 -18.06 -18.67 14.89
N LEU A 62 -18.64 -17.92 15.83
CA LEU A 62 -18.48 -16.48 15.92
C LEU A 62 -17.00 -16.10 16.12
N LEU A 63 -16.30 -16.76 17.04
CA LEU A 63 -14.87 -16.52 17.28
C LEU A 63 -14.01 -16.88 16.06
N ALA A 64 -14.30 -17.99 15.38
CA ALA A 64 -13.61 -18.36 14.15
C ALA A 64 -13.82 -17.32 13.03
N TYR A 65 -15.05 -16.83 12.87
CA TYR A 65 -15.39 -15.78 11.90
C TYR A 65 -14.65 -14.47 12.22
N ILE A 66 -14.67 -14.02 13.47
CA ILE A 66 -13.93 -12.82 13.90
C ILE A 66 -12.43 -12.99 13.68
N GLY A 67 -11.88 -14.16 14.02
CA GLY A 67 -10.47 -14.47 13.76
C GLY A 67 -10.11 -14.39 12.28
N PHE A 68 -10.96 -14.90 11.39
CA PHE A 68 -10.81 -14.75 9.94
C PHE A 68 -10.78 -13.26 9.53
N VAL A 69 -11.75 -12.46 10.00
CA VAL A 69 -11.82 -11.02 9.66
C VAL A 69 -10.56 -10.29 10.12
N ILE A 70 -10.11 -10.52 11.36
CA ILE A 70 -8.88 -9.95 11.91
C ILE A 70 -7.68 -10.31 11.03
N VAL A 71 -7.45 -11.59 10.76
CA VAL A 71 -6.28 -12.04 9.98
C VAL A 71 -6.27 -11.42 8.59
N VAL A 72 -7.42 -11.35 7.92
CA VAL A 72 -7.49 -10.81 6.56
C VAL A 72 -7.35 -9.28 6.56
N VAL A 73 -8.03 -8.57 7.45
CA VAL A 73 -7.95 -7.10 7.52
C VAL A 73 -6.55 -6.65 7.93
N PHE A 74 -6.00 -7.17 9.04
CA PHE A 74 -4.64 -6.82 9.47
C PHE A 74 -3.58 -7.34 8.50
N GLY A 75 -3.78 -8.52 7.90
CA GLY A 75 -2.89 -9.03 6.86
C GLY A 75 -2.85 -8.11 5.65
N MET A 76 -4.01 -7.65 5.16
CA MET A 76 -4.11 -6.69 4.06
C MET A 76 -3.48 -5.35 4.44
N LEU A 77 -3.73 -4.83 5.64
CA LEU A 77 -3.11 -3.59 6.12
C LEU A 77 -1.58 -3.70 6.18
N ASN A 78 -1.05 -4.84 6.64
CA ASN A 78 0.39 -5.08 6.67
C ASN A 78 0.99 -5.12 5.26
N ILE A 79 0.32 -5.78 4.32
CA ILE A 79 0.76 -5.83 2.91
C ILE A 79 0.76 -4.42 2.30
N LEU A 80 -0.33 -3.66 2.49
CA LEU A 80 -0.41 -2.29 1.99
C LEU A 80 0.67 -1.40 2.61
N THR A 81 0.89 -1.51 3.92
CA THR A 81 1.95 -0.77 4.62
C THR A 81 3.33 -1.13 4.06
N ALA A 82 3.61 -2.41 3.83
CA ALA A 82 4.87 -2.84 3.23
C ALA A 82 5.09 -2.21 1.85
N VAL A 83 4.06 -2.21 0.99
CA VAL A 83 4.12 -1.57 -0.33
C VAL A 83 4.36 -0.06 -0.22
N PHE A 84 3.69 0.63 0.70
CA PHE A 84 3.90 2.07 0.90
C PHE A 84 5.30 2.39 1.43
N VAL A 85 5.83 1.57 2.34
CA VAL A 85 7.20 1.71 2.85
C VAL A 85 8.20 1.49 1.72
N GLU A 86 8.02 0.47 0.88
CA GLU A 86 8.88 0.22 -0.28
C GLU A 86 8.83 1.38 -1.29
N ALA A 87 7.64 1.88 -1.62
CA ALA A 87 7.49 3.03 -2.51
C ALA A 87 8.19 4.28 -1.96
N THR A 88 8.04 4.54 -0.65
CA THR A 88 8.68 5.68 0.01
C THR A 88 10.21 5.53 0.06
N ALA A 89 10.71 4.33 0.34
CA ALA A 89 12.14 4.04 0.34
C ALA A 89 12.78 4.19 -1.04
N ASN A 90 12.07 3.79 -2.11
CA ASN A 90 12.55 3.94 -3.48
C ASN A 90 12.64 5.41 -3.90
N ILE A 91 11.67 6.25 -3.52
CA ILE A 91 11.74 7.70 -3.77
C ILE A 91 12.95 8.32 -3.07
N GLY A 92 13.18 7.99 -1.79
CA GLY A 92 14.34 8.49 -1.05
C GLY A 92 15.69 8.08 -1.66
N GLN A 93 15.78 6.87 -2.23
CA GLN A 93 16.99 6.41 -2.92
C GLN A 93 17.22 7.15 -4.23
N VAL A 94 16.18 7.34 -5.04
CA VAL A 94 16.28 8.10 -6.30
C VAL A 94 16.75 9.53 -6.05
N ASP A 95 16.22 10.19 -5.02
CA ASP A 95 16.64 11.55 -4.65
C ASP A 95 18.12 11.61 -4.25
N ALA A 96 18.61 10.63 -3.48
CA ALA A 96 20.01 10.54 -3.09
C ALA A 96 20.95 10.33 -4.30
N ASP A 97 20.59 9.41 -5.20
CA ASP A 97 21.38 9.13 -6.41
C ASP A 97 21.43 10.35 -7.35
N LEU A 98 20.31 11.07 -7.51
CA LEU A 98 20.26 12.31 -8.30
C LEU A 98 21.16 13.40 -7.72
N VAL A 99 21.20 13.55 -6.39
CA VAL A 99 22.09 14.51 -5.72
C VAL A 99 23.56 14.13 -5.94
N ILE A 100 23.91 12.85 -5.80
CA ILE A 100 25.27 12.36 -6.05
C ILE A 100 25.68 12.61 -7.51
N GLN A 101 24.80 12.30 -8.46
CA GLN A 101 25.06 12.51 -9.88
C GLN A 101 25.20 14.00 -10.22
N ALA A 102 24.40 14.87 -9.60
CA ALA A 102 24.52 16.31 -9.74
C ALA A 102 25.90 16.81 -9.27
N HIS A 103 26.37 16.38 -8.10
CA HIS A 103 27.70 16.72 -7.58
C HIS A 103 28.83 16.25 -8.50
N LEU A 104 28.80 14.98 -8.93
CA LEU A 104 29.80 14.44 -9.87
C LEU A 104 29.80 15.20 -11.20
N SER A 105 28.61 15.57 -11.69
CA SER A 105 28.48 16.34 -12.93
C SER A 105 29.03 17.75 -12.79
N SER A 106 28.84 18.40 -11.63
CA SER A 106 29.35 19.76 -11.38
C SER A 106 30.86 19.76 -11.32
N GLU A 107 31.50 18.84 -10.57
CA GLU A 107 32.95 18.73 -10.52
C GLU A 107 33.55 18.47 -11.92
N THR A 108 32.95 17.54 -12.67
CA THR A 108 33.40 17.24 -14.03
C THR A 108 33.19 18.43 -14.97
N SER A 109 32.15 19.23 -14.76
CA SER A 109 31.90 20.45 -15.55
C SER A 109 32.92 21.55 -15.23
N SER A 110 33.27 21.75 -13.97
CA SER A 110 34.27 22.71 -13.53
C SER A 110 35.65 22.35 -14.07
N ILE A 111 36.05 21.07 -13.99
CA ILE A 111 37.31 20.61 -14.59
C ILE A 111 37.30 20.82 -16.10
N ARG A 112 36.19 20.53 -16.79
CA ARG A 112 36.07 20.77 -18.24
C ARG A 112 36.19 22.25 -18.61
N GLN A 113 35.56 23.15 -17.85
CA GLN A 113 35.67 24.60 -18.07
C GLN A 113 37.09 25.09 -17.86
N LEU A 114 37.74 24.68 -16.76
CA LEU A 114 39.16 24.97 -16.52
C LEU A 114 40.02 24.47 -17.67
N ARG A 115 39.83 23.21 -18.11
CA ARG A 115 40.58 22.64 -19.24
C ARG A 115 40.36 23.41 -20.54
N ALA A 116 39.15 23.91 -20.78
CA ALA A 116 38.83 24.72 -21.95
C ALA A 116 39.57 26.07 -21.91
N ILE A 117 39.55 26.76 -20.77
CA ILE A 117 40.29 28.02 -20.56
C ILE A 117 41.79 27.79 -20.71
N PHE A 118 42.31 26.70 -20.14
CA PHE A 118 43.72 26.33 -20.26
C PHE A 118 44.12 26.09 -21.73
N ASN A 119 43.33 25.32 -22.48
CA ASN A 119 43.58 25.07 -23.90
C ASN A 119 43.45 26.34 -24.76
N GLU A 120 42.54 27.25 -24.43
CA GLU A 120 42.38 28.53 -25.15
C GLU A 120 43.53 29.51 -24.86
N SER A 121 44.23 29.32 -23.75
CA SER A 121 45.37 30.15 -23.33
C SER A 121 46.72 29.57 -23.75
N ASP A 122 46.79 28.26 -24.02
CA ASP A 122 47.97 27.56 -24.55
C ASP A 122 48.14 27.81 -26.06
N THR A 123 48.62 29.02 -26.40
CA THR A 123 48.78 29.48 -27.79
C THR A 123 49.89 28.76 -28.56
N ASN A 124 50.84 28.15 -27.83
CA ASN A 124 52.02 27.47 -28.36
C ASN A 124 51.87 25.94 -28.37
N GLY A 125 50.75 25.40 -27.87
CA GLY A 125 50.37 23.99 -27.98
C GLY A 125 51.26 23.06 -27.17
N THR A 126 51.84 23.57 -26.09
CA THR A 126 52.84 22.87 -25.27
C THR A 126 52.21 21.94 -24.23
N GLY A 127 50.90 22.10 -23.98
CA GLY A 127 50.16 21.41 -22.92
C GLY A 127 50.38 22.02 -21.53
N THR A 128 51.09 23.14 -21.44
CA THR A 128 51.45 23.85 -20.20
C THR A 128 51.32 25.36 -20.38
N ILE A 129 50.80 26.09 -19.38
CA ILE A 129 50.72 27.55 -19.45
C ILE A 129 51.97 28.19 -18.83
N SER A 130 52.59 29.11 -19.58
CA SER A 130 53.65 29.97 -19.08
C SER A 130 53.08 31.17 -18.30
N LYS A 131 53.87 31.77 -17.40
CA LYS A 131 53.43 32.88 -16.55
C LYS A 131 52.96 34.09 -17.37
N ASP A 132 53.61 34.36 -18.50
CA ASP A 132 53.26 35.46 -19.40
C ASP A 132 51.92 35.22 -20.12
N GLU A 133 51.63 33.99 -20.54
CA GLU A 133 50.33 33.62 -21.15
C GLU A 133 49.17 33.72 -20.16
N LEU A 134 49.44 33.42 -18.89
CA LEU A 134 48.46 33.55 -17.82
C LEU A 134 48.16 35.02 -17.49
N GLU A 135 49.18 35.88 -17.40
CA GLU A 135 49.01 37.32 -17.15
C GLU A 135 48.22 38.00 -18.28
N VAL A 136 48.51 37.67 -19.54
CA VAL A 136 47.77 38.20 -20.70
C VAL A 136 46.30 37.78 -20.68
N LYS A 137 45.98 36.56 -20.25
CA LYS A 137 44.59 36.08 -20.20
C LYS A 137 43.81 36.60 -18.99
N LEU A 138 44.48 36.92 -17.87
CA LEU A 138 43.86 37.49 -16.67
C LEU A 138 43.55 38.99 -16.80
N GLU A 139 44.19 39.69 -17.75
CA GLU A 139 43.91 41.10 -18.06
C GLU A 139 42.78 41.29 -19.09
N ASP A 140 42.27 40.22 -19.71
CA ASP A 140 41.15 40.27 -20.68
C ASP A 140 39.78 40.28 -19.94
N PRO A 141 39.00 41.37 -19.98
CA PRO A 141 37.89 41.61 -19.07
C PRO A 141 36.53 41.05 -19.57
N ARG A 142 36.47 39.77 -19.95
CA ARG A 142 35.20 39.10 -20.25
C ARG A 142 34.61 38.34 -19.06
#